data_AF-A0A137QB97-F1
#
_entry.id   AF-A0A137QB97-F1
#
_cell.length_a   1.000
_cell.length_b   1.000
_cell.length_c   1.000
_cell.angle_alpha   90.00
_cell.angle_beta   90.00
_cell.angle_gamma   90.00
#
_symmetry.space_group_name_H-M   'P 1'
#
loop_
_entity.id
_entity.type
_entity.pdbx_description
1 polymer ?
#
loop_
_entity_poly.entity_id
_entity_poly.type
_entity_poly.pdbx_seq_one_letter_code
_entity_poly.pdbx_strand_id
1 'polypeptide(L)' 'MQWDHEIKLTDDAPPELRAKIYPMTIKEEEELNTFIDENLKSGRIRVSKSQYAAPCFFIPKKDGSK' A
#
# COMPACT_ATOMS: atom_id res chain seq x y z
N MET A 1 -8.89 16.97 -8.45
CA MET A 1 -7.99 17.24 -7.30
C MET A 1 -7.00 18.29 -7.77
N GLN A 2 -6.81 19.38 -7.01
CA GLN A 2 -6.20 20.62 -7.51
C GLN A 2 -4.65 20.59 -7.57
N TRP A 3 -3.99 19.61 -6.96
CA TRP A 3 -2.53 19.48 -6.95
C TRP A 3 -2.12 18.05 -7.29
N ASP A 4 -1.26 17.90 -8.29
CA ASP A 4 -0.64 16.64 -8.66
C ASP A 4 0.68 16.48 -7.90
N HIS A 5 0.77 15.43 -7.07
CA HIS A 5 1.95 15.14 -6.26
C HIS A 5 2.87 14.18 -7.02
N GLU A 6 3.28 14.58 -8.23
CA GLU A 6 4.18 13.79 -9.07
C GLU A 6 5.51 13.49 -8.33
N ILE A 7 5.89 12.22 -8.28
CA ILE A 7 7.18 11.76 -7.75
C ILE A 7 8.09 11.45 -8.94
N LYS A 8 9.12 12.28 -9.15
CA LYS A 8 10.13 12.05 -10.19
C LYS A 8 11.18 11.07 -9.70
N LEU A 9 11.36 9.98 -10.43
CA LEU A 9 12.44 9.03 -10.19
C LEU A 9 13.78 9.61 -10.68
N THR A 10 14.88 9.19 -10.06
CA THR A 10 16.23 9.53 -10.52
C THR A 10 16.61 8.68 -11.74
N ASP A 11 17.56 9.14 -12.54
CA ASP A 11 17.97 8.46 -13.79
C ASP A 11 18.58 7.06 -13.55
N ASP A 12 19.08 6.80 -12.34
CA ASP A 12 19.67 5.55 -11.89
C ASP A 12 18.67 4.62 -11.18
N ALA A 13 17.38 4.97 -11.14
CA ALA A 13 16.36 4.15 -10.50
C ALA A 13 16.25 2.76 -11.17
N PRO A 14 16.19 1.67 -10.38
CA PRO A 14 16.14 0.32 -10.92
C PRO A 14 14.83 0.08 -11.68
N PRO A 15 14.80 -0.76 -12.74
CA PRO A 15 13.56 -1.01 -13.48
C PRO A 15 12.49 -1.74 -12.65
N GLU A 16 12.90 -2.46 -11.60
CA GLU A 16 12.01 -3.18 -10.68
C GLU A 16 12.51 -3.03 -9.23
N LEU A 17 11.57 -2.94 -8.28
CA LEU A 17 11.88 -3.08 -6.86
C LEU A 17 11.52 -4.48 -6.39
N ARG A 18 12.54 -5.28 -6.06
CA ARG A 18 12.36 -6.60 -5.45
C ARG A 18 12.03 -6.46 -3.96
N ALA A 19 10.79 -6.06 -3.68
CA ALA A 19 10.25 -6.03 -2.32
C ALA A 19 9.86 -7.45 -1.88
N LYS A 20 10.34 -7.86 -0.70
CA LYS A 20 9.86 -9.10 -0.05
C LYS A 20 8.55 -8.81 0.66
N ILE A 21 7.53 -9.63 0.38
CA ILE A 21 6.25 -9.58 1.09
C ILE A 21 6.46 -10.12 2.52
N TYR A 22 5.99 -9.37 3.51
CA TYR A 22 6.02 -9.84 4.90
C TYR A 22 4.96 -10.94 5.10
N PRO A 23 5.28 -12.03 5.82
CA PRO A 23 4.25 -12.97 6.24
C PRO A 23 3.19 -12.25 7.08
N MET A 24 1.92 -12.51 6.77
CA MET A 24 0.78 -11.97 7.51
C MET A 24 0.05 -13.08 8.24
N THR A 25 -0.48 -12.76 9.40
CA THR A 25 -1.47 -13.61 10.08
C THR A 25 -2.83 -13.50 9.36
N ILE A 26 -3.72 -14.47 9.58
CA ILE A 26 -5.08 -14.46 9.01
C ILE A 26 -5.81 -13.15 9.37
N LYS A 27 -5.64 -12.68 10.61
CA LYS A 27 -6.26 -11.44 11.09
C LYS A 27 -5.74 -10.20 10.36
N GLU A 28 -4.45 -10.15 10.06
CA GLU A 28 -3.85 -9.04 9.29
C GLU A 28 -4.28 -9.07 7.83
N GLU A 29 -4.48 -10.25 7.25
CA GLU A 29 -5.00 -10.41 5.88
C GLU A 29 -6.47 -9.96 5.78
N GLU A 30 -7.31 -10.32 6.74
CA GLU A 30 -8.70 -9.82 6.83
C GLU A 30 -8.75 -8.29 6.97
N GLU A 31 -7.86 -7.71 7.78
CA GLU A 31 -7.76 -6.27 7.94
C GLU A 31 -7.24 -5.59 6.65
N LEU A 32 -6.28 -6.21 5.96
CA LEU A 32 -5.78 -5.74 4.67
C LEU A 32 -6.91 -5.66 3.63
N ASN A 33 -7.71 -6.73 3.53
CA ASN A 33 -8.82 -6.77 2.58
C ASN A 33 -9.85 -5.68 2.88
N THR A 34 -10.18 -5.47 4.16
CA THR A 34 -11.08 -4.40 4.60
C THR A 34 -10.51 -3.01 4.24
N PHE A 35 -9.23 -2.79 4.54
CA PHE A 35 -8.53 -1.54 4.23
C PHE A 35 -8.53 -1.25 2.72
N ILE A 36 -8.26 -2.26 1.89
CA ILE A 36 -8.27 -2.12 0.43
C ILE A 36 -9.68 -1.74 -0.06
N ASP A 37 -10.71 -2.46 0.39
CA ASP A 37 -12.09 -2.21 -0.03
C ASP A 37 -12.58 -0.80 0.30
N GLU A 38 -12.31 -0.33 1.52
CA GLU A 38 -12.69 1.03 1.95
C GLU A 38 -11.96 2.12 1.15
N ASN A 39 -10.67 1.92 0.88
CA ASN A 39 -9.88 2.88 0.12
C ASN A 39 -10.21 2.87 -1.37
N LEU A 40 -10.60 1.73 -1.93
CA LEU A 40 -11.15 1.63 -3.29
C LEU A 40 -12.52 2.33 -3.38
N LYS A 41 -13.43 2.04 -2.45
CA LYS A 41 -14.78 2.67 -2.39
C LYS A 41 -14.70 4.19 -2.25
N SER A 42 -13.76 4.69 -1.46
CA SER A 42 -13.54 6.13 -1.28
C SER A 42 -12.74 6.78 -2.41
N GLY A 43 -12.20 6.01 -3.36
CA GLY A 43 -11.40 6.50 -4.48
C GLY A 43 -10.01 7.01 -4.08
N ARG A 44 -9.53 6.70 -2.87
CA ARG A 44 -8.18 7.07 -2.40
C ARG A 44 -7.09 6.26 -3.08
N ILE A 45 -7.38 4.99 -3.40
CA ILE A 45 -6.48 4.11 -4.15
C ILE A 45 -7.18 3.57 -5.40
N ARG A 46 -6.39 2.98 -6.30
CA ARG A 46 -6.85 2.31 -7.51
C ARG A 46 -5.94 1.14 -7.83
N VAL A 47 -6.45 0.17 -8.60
CA VAL A 47 -5.63 -0.92 -9.14
C VAL A 47 -4.51 -0.34 -10.00
N SER A 48 -3.29 -0.81 -9.78
CA SER A 48 -2.09 -0.36 -10.48
C SER A 48 -1.45 -1.52 -11.26
N LYS A 49 -0.69 -1.18 -12.30
CA LYS A 49 0.18 -2.10 -13.05
C LYS A 49 1.66 -1.69 -12.93
N SER A 50 2.01 -1.01 -11.83
CA SER A 50 3.36 -0.53 -11.54
C SER A 50 4.35 -1.69 -11.39
N GLN A 51 5.57 -1.51 -11.90
CA GLN A 51 6.70 -2.42 -11.66
C GLN A 51 7.30 -2.24 -10.25
N TYR A 52 6.87 -1.19 -9.55
CA TYR A 52 7.28 -0.84 -8.20
C TYR A 52 6.15 -1.17 -7.23
N ALA A 53 6.48 -1.96 -6.21
CA ALA A 53 5.60 -2.25 -5.09
C ALA A 53 6.38 -2.14 -3.78
N ALA A 54 5.73 -1.65 -2.74
CA ALA A 54 6.24 -1.66 -1.37
C ALA A 54 5.34 -2.56 -0.52
N PRO A 55 5.90 -3.39 0.37
CA PRO A 55 5.10 -4.24 1.25
C PRO A 55 4.44 -3.37 2.32
N CYS A 56 3.23 -3.75 2.74
CA CYS A 56 2.54 -3.14 3.87
C CYS A 56 2.34 -4.16 4.98
N PHE A 57 2.16 -3.68 6.20
CA PHE A 57 1.86 -4.48 7.39
C PHE A 57 1.07 -3.62 8.38
N PHE A 58 0.48 -4.26 9.39
CA PHE A 58 -0.34 -3.59 10.38
C PHE A 58 0.34 -3.65 11.75
N ILE A 59 0.27 -2.54 12.49
CA ILE A 59 0.69 -2.49 13.90
C ILE A 59 -0.55 -2.21 14.73
N PRO A 60 -0.83 -2.99 15.78
CA PRO A 60 -1.92 -2.69 16.71
C PRO A 60 -1.70 -1.31 17.36
N LYS A 61 -2.70 -0.43 17.28
CA LYS A 61 -2.65 0.85 17.97
C LYS A 61 -2.76 0.66 19.48
N LYS A 62 -2.11 1.54 20.24
CA LYS A 62 -2.06 1.47 21.71
C LYS A 62 -3.43 1.55 22.38
N ASP A 63 -4.36 2.29 21.78
CA ASP A 63 -5.73 2.48 22.27
C ASP A 63 -6.67 1.33 21.86
N GLY A 64 -6.16 0.32 21.15
CA GLY A 64 -6.96 -0.81 20.66
C GLY A 64 -7.88 -0.45 19.48
N SER A 65 -7.78 0.77 18.95
CA SER A 65 -8.46 1.10 17.70
C SER A 65 -7.84 0.35 16.52
N LYS A 66 -8.66 0.11 15.50
CA LYS A 66 -8.20 -0.29 14.17
C LYS A 66 -7.59 0.92 13.48
#